data_AF-A0A953UMH1-F1
#
_entry.id   AF-A0A953UMH1-F1
#
_cell.length_a   1.000
_cell.length_b   1.000
_cell.length_c   1.000
_cell.angle_alpha   90.00
_cell.angle_beta   90.00
_cell.angle_gamma   90.00
#
_symmetry.space_group_name_H-M   'P 1'
#
loop_
_entity.id
_entity.type
_entity.pdbx_description
1 polymer ?
#
loop_
_entity_poly.entity_id
_entity_poly.type
_entity_poly.pdbx_seq_one_letter_code
_entity_poly.pdbx_strand_id
1 'polypeptide(L)'
;MRCTHPTFWKELAKLCYYTFEKKYTVPRAYYFVAPRGVGPEALRLLENPEELRSGLISQWDKGDLLKIGKKEVALQGELRKYVQTFDFSIIKDLPPSRIIEEHRETRHHAARFGGGLVRLPPDKADVPAEISQDEIRFVEQLLEAYGDHVSKEFSMDDLKDHPNLKKHFDRQRTHFYLAELLRNFTRDNIPEDGYFERLQEAIYDGVIDTAEEQHADGLERIKKTIAVARTLQIDSHPLKECLEGYHRSGVCHQLANKDRLIWVP
;
A
#
# COMPACT_ATOMS: atom_id res chain seq x y z
N MET A 1 -20.02 19.86 6.73
CA MET A 1 -20.78 21.04 6.23
C MET A 1 -21.03 20.82 4.73
N ARG A 2 -22.24 21.06 4.20
CA ARG A 2 -22.46 21.09 2.73
C ARG A 2 -21.92 22.41 2.20
N CYS A 3 -21.42 22.45 0.97
CA CYS A 3 -21.15 23.73 0.32
C CYS A 3 -22.49 24.45 0.11
N THR A 4 -22.76 25.46 0.92
CA THR A 4 -24.00 26.25 0.83
C THR A 4 -23.86 27.36 -0.19
N HIS A 5 -24.99 27.76 -0.77
CA HIS A 5 -25.05 28.78 -1.83
C HIS A 5 -24.30 30.09 -1.50
N PRO A 6 -24.38 30.68 -0.28
CA PRO A 6 -23.63 31.90 0.03
C PRO A 6 -22.12 31.69 0.06
N THR A 7 -21.64 30.52 0.50
CA THR A 7 -20.21 30.21 0.59
C THR A 7 -19.63 29.97 -0.81
N PHE A 8 -20.39 29.28 -1.67
CA PHE A 8 -20.01 28.98 -3.05
C PHE A 8 -19.67 30.25 -3.85
N TRP A 9 -20.55 31.25 -3.86
CA TRP A 9 -20.30 32.49 -4.60
C TRP A 9 -19.13 33.30 -4.04
N LYS A 10 -18.93 33.29 -2.72
CA LYS A 10 -17.79 33.97 -2.07
C LYS A 10 -16.46 33.38 -2.52
N GLU A 11 -16.35 32.06 -2.63
CA GLU A 11 -15.11 31.41 -3.10
C GLU A 11 -14.86 31.66 -4.60
N LEU A 12 -15.90 31.70 -5.43
CA LEU A 12 -15.77 32.07 -6.84
C LEU A 12 -15.33 33.53 -7.02
N ALA A 13 -15.89 34.44 -6.22
CA ALA A 13 -15.50 35.85 -6.25
C ALA A 13 -14.01 36.03 -5.88
N LYS A 14 -13.53 35.30 -4.86
CA LYS A 14 -12.11 35.27 -4.51
C LYS A 14 -11.26 34.73 -5.65
N LEU A 15 -11.67 33.62 -6.29
CA LEU A 15 -10.95 33.04 -7.41
C LEU A 15 -10.73 34.09 -8.51
N CYS A 16 -11.80 34.71 -9.01
CA CYS A 16 -11.69 35.70 -10.07
C CYS A 16 -10.91 36.95 -9.66
N TYR A 17 -11.09 37.43 -8.42
CA TYR A 17 -10.40 38.62 -7.94
C TYR A 17 -8.88 38.42 -7.82
N TYR A 18 -8.44 37.33 -7.19
CA TYR A 18 -7.01 37.12 -6.98
C TYR A 18 -6.26 36.68 -8.23
N THR A 19 -6.93 36.04 -9.21
CA THR A 19 -6.35 35.80 -10.53
C THR A 19 -6.28 37.08 -11.37
N PHE A 20 -7.25 37.99 -11.22
CA PHE A 20 -7.21 39.33 -11.83
C PHE A 20 -6.06 40.19 -11.26
N GLU A 21 -5.89 40.19 -9.94
CA GLU A 21 -4.77 40.86 -9.24
C GLU A 21 -3.41 40.16 -9.44
N LYS A 22 -3.39 39.03 -10.15
CA LYS A 22 -2.20 38.21 -10.43
C LYS A 22 -1.45 37.78 -9.17
N LYS A 23 -2.16 37.60 -8.05
CA LYS A 23 -1.60 37.01 -6.81
C LYS A 23 -1.26 35.54 -7.01
N TYR A 24 -2.00 34.88 -7.90
CA TYR A 24 -1.66 33.57 -8.45
C TYR A 24 -2.20 33.46 -9.88
N THR A 25 -1.64 32.53 -10.65
CA THR A 25 -2.07 32.25 -12.04
C THR A 25 -3.39 31.49 -12.08
N VAL A 26 -4.11 31.59 -13.20
CA VAL A 26 -5.34 30.83 -13.41
C VAL A 26 -5.01 29.32 -13.37
N PRO A 27 -5.67 28.53 -12.50
CA PRO A 27 -5.40 27.11 -12.39
C PRO A 27 -5.94 26.34 -13.60
N ARG A 28 -5.39 25.16 -13.86
CA ARG A 28 -5.90 24.23 -14.89
C ARG A 28 -7.28 23.66 -14.55
N ALA A 29 -7.54 23.48 -13.26
CA ALA A 29 -8.82 23.03 -12.71
C ALA A 29 -8.98 23.56 -11.29
N TYR A 30 -10.21 23.87 -10.89
CA TYR A 30 -10.55 24.35 -9.56
C TYR A 30 -11.66 23.47 -8.97
N TYR A 31 -11.39 22.79 -7.86
CA TYR A 31 -12.31 21.80 -7.28
C TYR A 31 -12.95 22.30 -5.99
N PHE A 32 -14.28 22.24 -5.91
CA PHE A 32 -15.01 22.37 -4.65
C PHE A 32 -15.02 21.03 -3.92
N VAL A 33 -14.31 20.96 -2.80
CA VAL A 33 -14.29 19.81 -1.90
C VAL A 33 -15.07 20.14 -0.63
N ALA A 34 -16.21 19.48 -0.42
CA ALA A 34 -17.04 19.67 0.76
C ALA A 34 -17.38 18.33 1.42
N PRO A 35 -17.36 18.21 2.77
CA PRO A 35 -17.58 16.94 3.48
C PRO A 35 -18.91 16.23 3.16
N ARG A 36 -19.93 16.96 2.72
CA ARG A 36 -21.24 16.44 2.32
C ARG A 36 -21.56 16.70 0.85
N GLY A 37 -20.53 16.94 0.04
CA GLY A 37 -20.65 17.32 -1.36
C GLY A 37 -21.25 18.71 -1.58
N VAL A 38 -21.49 19.00 -2.85
CA VAL A 38 -22.16 20.20 -3.34
C VAL A 38 -23.66 19.94 -3.41
N GLY A 39 -24.49 20.95 -3.09
CA GLY A 39 -25.95 20.81 -3.20
C GLY A 39 -26.42 20.75 -4.66
N PRO A 40 -27.62 20.19 -4.96
CA PRO A 40 -28.11 20.01 -6.33
C PRO A 40 -28.09 21.28 -7.18
N GLU A 41 -28.48 22.41 -6.60
CA GLU A 41 -28.49 23.70 -7.32
C GLU A 41 -27.09 24.18 -7.69
N ALA A 42 -26.12 24.02 -6.79
CA ALA A 42 -24.75 24.39 -7.09
C ALA A 42 -24.10 23.41 -8.09
N LEU A 43 -24.49 22.13 -8.07
CA LEU A 43 -24.08 21.16 -9.09
C LEU A 43 -24.61 21.56 -10.48
N ARG A 44 -25.91 21.91 -10.57
CA ARG A 44 -26.52 22.42 -11.80
C ARG A 44 -25.77 23.63 -12.37
N LEU A 45 -25.37 24.56 -11.49
CA LEU A 45 -24.58 25.73 -11.89
C LEU A 45 -23.18 25.35 -12.36
N LEU A 46 -22.51 24.39 -11.72
CA LEU A 46 -21.18 23.91 -12.14
C LEU A 46 -21.21 23.21 -13.50
N GLU A 47 -22.31 22.52 -13.84
CA GLU A 47 -22.52 21.91 -15.15
C GLU A 47 -22.83 22.94 -16.25
N ASN A 48 -23.21 24.18 -15.88
CA ASN A 48 -23.61 25.24 -16.81
C ASN A 48 -22.77 26.52 -16.60
N PRO A 49 -21.56 26.62 -17.21
CA PRO A 49 -20.64 27.74 -17.01
C PRO A 49 -21.22 29.14 -17.32
N GLU A 50 -22.15 29.23 -18.28
CA GLU A 50 -22.85 30.48 -18.62
C GLU A 50 -23.80 30.94 -17.51
N GLU A 51 -24.57 30.01 -16.94
CA GLU A 51 -25.44 30.27 -15.78
C GLU A 51 -24.61 30.60 -14.55
N LEU A 52 -23.47 29.92 -14.37
CA LEU A 52 -22.54 30.21 -13.28
C LEU A 52 -21.99 31.63 -13.37
N ARG A 53 -21.57 32.06 -14.57
CA ARG A 53 -21.04 33.41 -14.80
C ARG A 53 -22.09 34.47 -14.54
N SER A 54 -23.27 34.33 -15.14
CA SER A 54 -24.37 35.29 -14.98
C SER A 54 -24.88 35.34 -13.53
N GLY A 55 -24.97 34.19 -12.87
CA GLY A 55 -25.30 34.06 -11.45
C GLY A 55 -24.27 34.76 -10.57
N LEU A 56 -22.97 34.58 -10.83
CA LEU A 56 -21.90 35.23 -10.07
C LEU A 56 -22.00 36.76 -10.18
N ILE A 57 -22.16 37.28 -11.39
CA ILE A 57 -22.31 38.73 -11.63
C ILE A 57 -23.55 39.26 -10.88
N SER A 58 -24.70 38.59 -11.00
CA SER A 58 -25.93 39.01 -10.33
C SER A 58 -25.81 39.01 -8.80
N GLN A 59 -25.14 38.01 -8.22
CA GLN A 59 -24.92 37.96 -6.78
C GLN A 59 -23.89 39.00 -6.33
N TRP A 60 -22.85 39.26 -7.14
CA TRP A 60 -21.84 40.27 -6.82
C TRP A 60 -22.42 41.69 -6.87
N ASP A 61 -23.30 41.97 -7.83
CA ASP A 61 -23.99 43.26 -7.97
C ASP A 61 -24.95 43.56 -6.80
N LYS A 62 -25.44 42.52 -6.10
CA LYS A 62 -26.25 42.67 -4.85
C LYS A 62 -25.43 43.10 -3.63
N GLY A 63 -24.10 43.02 -3.71
CA GLY A 63 -23.18 43.34 -2.61
C GLY A 63 -22.91 42.17 -1.65
N ASP A 64 -21.96 42.38 -0.74
CA ASP A 64 -21.43 41.46 0.29
C ASP A 64 -20.75 40.18 -0.23
N LEU A 65 -20.48 40.08 -1.53
CA LEU A 65 -19.88 38.88 -2.11
C LEU A 65 -18.39 38.74 -1.83
N LEU A 66 -17.65 39.85 -1.79
CA LEU A 66 -16.23 39.85 -1.49
C LEU A 66 -15.85 41.03 -0.62
N LYS A 67 -15.24 40.73 0.54
CA LYS A 67 -14.68 41.71 1.46
C LYS A 67 -13.21 41.41 1.69
N ILE A 68 -12.37 42.42 1.52
CA ILE A 68 -10.92 42.36 1.76
C ILE A 68 -10.63 43.33 2.90
N GLY A 69 -10.34 42.79 4.09
CA GLY A 69 -10.32 43.56 5.33
C GLY A 69 -11.70 44.15 5.62
N LYS A 70 -11.79 45.48 5.73
CA LYS A 70 -13.06 46.21 5.94
C LYS A 70 -13.68 46.76 4.64
N LYS A 71 -13.01 46.59 3.49
CA LYS A 71 -13.46 47.14 2.20
C LYS A 71 -14.20 46.07 1.41
N GLU A 72 -15.36 46.44 0.91
CA GLU A 72 -16.12 45.63 -0.04
C GLU A 72 -15.57 45.85 -1.46
N VAL A 73 -15.40 44.75 -2.19
CA VAL A 73 -14.92 44.79 -3.57
C VAL A 73 -16.13 44.82 -4.49
N ALA A 74 -16.38 45.97 -5.11
CA ALA A 74 -17.43 46.13 -6.10
C ALA A 74 -16.98 45.57 -7.47
N LEU A 75 -17.90 44.94 -8.20
CA LEU A 75 -17.65 44.42 -9.54
C LEU A 75 -17.72 45.55 -10.58
N GLN A 76 -16.60 46.22 -10.84
CA GLN A 76 -16.55 47.38 -11.75
C GLN A 76 -15.35 47.35 -12.71
N GLY A 77 -15.48 48.08 -13.82
CA GLY A 77 -14.39 48.33 -14.77
C GLY A 77 -13.77 47.05 -15.35
N GLU A 78 -12.43 46.98 -15.26
CA GLU A 78 -11.63 45.87 -15.80
C GLU A 78 -11.90 44.53 -15.10
N LEU A 79 -12.23 44.53 -13.79
CA LEU A 79 -12.58 43.31 -13.08
C LEU A 79 -13.85 42.67 -13.63
N ARG A 80 -14.84 43.49 -14.01
CA ARG A 80 -16.09 43.00 -14.61
C ARG A 80 -15.84 42.38 -15.98
N LYS A 81 -15.02 43.00 -16.82
CA LYS A 81 -14.61 42.43 -18.12
C LYS A 81 -13.87 41.11 -17.92
N TYR A 82 -12.96 41.05 -16.96
CA TYR A 82 -12.22 39.84 -16.64
C TYR A 82 -13.16 38.69 -16.26
N VAL A 83 -14.10 38.92 -15.33
CA VAL A 83 -15.12 37.93 -14.94
C VAL A 83 -15.98 37.52 -16.14
N GLN A 84 -16.31 38.43 -17.05
CA GLN A 84 -17.07 38.08 -18.27
C GLN A 84 -16.31 37.15 -19.22
N THR A 85 -14.98 37.29 -19.30
CA THR A 85 -14.10 36.47 -20.15
C THR A 85 -13.51 35.25 -19.45
N PHE A 86 -13.73 35.11 -18.14
CA PHE A 86 -13.14 34.04 -17.35
C PHE A 86 -13.71 32.68 -17.78
N ASP A 87 -12.84 31.69 -17.92
CA ASP A 87 -13.25 30.33 -18.24
C ASP A 87 -13.77 29.63 -16.99
N PHE A 88 -15.10 29.59 -16.85
CA PHE A 88 -15.76 28.90 -15.74
C PHE A 88 -15.80 27.38 -15.89
N SER A 89 -15.44 26.82 -17.05
CA SER A 89 -15.43 25.36 -17.27
C SER A 89 -14.34 24.64 -16.47
N ILE A 90 -13.35 25.37 -15.97
CA ILE A 90 -12.30 24.83 -15.10
C ILE A 90 -12.81 24.47 -13.70
N ILE A 91 -13.98 25.00 -13.31
CA ILE A 91 -14.54 24.84 -11.96
C ILE A 91 -15.39 23.59 -11.92
N LYS A 92 -15.05 22.67 -11.02
CA LYS A 92 -15.69 21.36 -10.88
C LYS A 92 -15.98 21.07 -9.42
N ASP A 93 -16.89 20.13 -9.15
CA ASP A 93 -16.98 19.52 -7.84
C ASP A 93 -16.06 18.29 -7.77
N LEU A 94 -15.61 17.96 -6.56
CA LEU A 94 -14.98 16.68 -6.29
C LEU A 94 -15.79 15.99 -5.19
N PRO A 95 -16.67 15.04 -5.55
CA PRO A 95 -17.57 14.42 -4.59
C PRO A 95 -16.77 13.56 -3.59
N PRO A 96 -17.21 13.48 -2.32
CA PRO A 96 -16.52 12.66 -1.32
C PRO A 96 -16.34 11.19 -1.73
N SER A 97 -17.28 10.61 -2.48
CA SER A 97 -17.17 9.23 -3.00
C SER A 97 -15.93 9.05 -3.85
N ARG A 98 -15.67 9.97 -4.79
CA ARG A 98 -14.49 9.93 -5.66
C ARG A 98 -13.19 10.10 -4.85
N ILE A 99 -13.19 10.96 -3.83
CA ILE A 99 -12.03 11.09 -2.93
C ILE A 99 -11.75 9.76 -2.20
N ILE A 100 -12.81 9.07 -1.76
CA ILE A 100 -12.68 7.78 -1.08
C ILE A 100 -12.20 6.70 -2.06
N GLU A 101 -12.69 6.69 -3.30
CA GLU A 101 -12.23 5.79 -4.38
C GLU A 101 -10.76 6.04 -4.74
N GLU A 102 -10.36 7.30 -4.94
CA GLU A 102 -8.96 7.66 -5.18
C GLU A 102 -8.08 7.31 -3.99
N HIS A 103 -8.56 7.49 -2.75
CA HIS A 103 -7.86 7.05 -1.55
C HIS A 103 -7.74 5.52 -1.49
N ARG A 104 -8.72 4.76 -2.00
CA ARG A 104 -8.75 3.29 -2.02
C ARG A 104 -7.61 2.65 -2.78
N GLU A 105 -7.11 3.33 -3.80
CA GLU A 105 -5.94 2.88 -4.56
C GLU A 105 -4.62 3.11 -3.82
N THR A 106 -4.64 3.80 -2.67
CA THR A 106 -3.44 4.05 -1.86
C THR A 106 -3.28 3.00 -0.75
N ARG A 107 -2.03 2.71 -0.38
CA ARG A 107 -1.69 1.87 0.79
C ARG A 107 -2.28 2.36 2.12
N HIS A 108 -2.74 3.62 2.19
CA HIS A 108 -3.27 4.21 3.42
C HIS A 108 -4.76 3.91 3.63
N HIS A 109 -5.47 3.38 2.64
CA HIS A 109 -6.91 3.13 2.75
C HIS A 109 -7.25 2.12 3.84
N ALA A 110 -6.64 0.94 3.78
CA ALA A 110 -6.92 -0.16 4.71
C ALA A 110 -6.67 0.27 6.18
N ALA A 111 -5.59 1.03 6.42
CA ALA A 111 -5.28 1.55 7.75
C ALA A 111 -6.33 2.56 8.27
N ARG A 112 -6.93 3.36 7.37
CA ARG A 112 -7.88 4.41 7.74
C ARG A 112 -9.34 3.93 7.83
N PHE A 113 -9.75 3.08 6.90
CA PHE A 113 -11.14 2.67 6.71
C PHE A 113 -11.40 1.20 7.08
N GLY A 114 -10.36 0.41 7.37
CA GLY A 114 -10.46 -1.04 7.54
C GLY A 114 -10.64 -1.76 6.20
N GLY A 115 -11.06 -3.03 6.27
CA GLY A 115 -11.36 -3.84 5.07
C GLY A 115 -10.24 -4.76 4.59
N GLY A 116 -9.16 -4.92 5.36
CA GLY A 116 -8.09 -5.87 5.06
C GLY A 116 -7.22 -5.46 3.87
N LEU A 117 -6.40 -6.39 3.39
CA LEU A 117 -5.56 -6.18 2.22
C LEU A 117 -6.42 -6.23 0.95
N VAL A 118 -6.39 -5.16 0.15
CA VAL A 118 -7.17 -5.05 -1.10
C VAL A 118 -6.65 -6.02 -2.17
N ARG A 119 -5.40 -6.47 -2.06
CA ARG A 119 -4.72 -7.37 -3.00
C ARG A 119 -4.05 -8.48 -2.21
N LEU A 120 -3.96 -9.67 -2.81
CA LEU A 120 -3.17 -10.77 -2.26
C LEU A 120 -1.76 -10.73 -2.87
N PRO A 121 -0.72 -11.18 -2.14
CA PRO A 121 0.61 -11.37 -2.70
C PRO A 121 0.55 -12.41 -3.85
N PRO A 122 1.48 -12.35 -4.81
CA PRO A 122 1.57 -13.36 -5.86
C PRO A 122 1.78 -14.76 -5.26
N ASP A 123 1.11 -15.76 -5.83
CA ASP A 123 1.16 -17.17 -5.42
C ASP A 123 2.29 -17.96 -6.13
N LYS A 124 3.05 -17.29 -7.00
CA LYS A 124 4.16 -17.84 -7.76
C LYS A 124 5.39 -16.95 -7.64
N ALA A 125 6.49 -17.58 -7.26
CA ALA A 125 7.79 -16.95 -7.24
C ALA A 125 8.58 -17.28 -8.51
N ASP A 126 9.22 -16.27 -9.09
CA ASP A 126 10.29 -16.48 -10.05
C ASP A 126 11.57 -16.79 -9.28
N VAL A 127 12.04 -18.04 -9.37
CA VAL A 127 13.21 -18.53 -8.64
C VAL A 127 14.40 -18.48 -9.59
N PRO A 128 15.41 -17.62 -9.34
CA PRO A 128 16.62 -17.57 -10.15
C PRO A 128 17.30 -18.94 -10.24
N ALA A 129 17.81 -19.26 -11.43
CA ALA A 129 18.55 -20.50 -11.63
C ALA A 129 19.84 -20.53 -10.80
N GLU A 130 20.51 -19.38 -10.71
CA GLU A 130 21.71 -19.18 -9.90
C GLU A 130 21.34 -18.81 -8.45
N ILE A 131 22.20 -19.19 -7.51
CA ILE A 131 22.03 -18.88 -6.09
C ILE A 131 22.37 -17.40 -5.86
N SER A 132 21.43 -16.64 -5.30
CA SER A 132 21.68 -15.23 -4.93
C SER A 132 22.44 -15.11 -3.61
N GLN A 133 23.16 -14.00 -3.42
CA GLN A 133 23.74 -13.63 -2.12
C GLN A 133 22.69 -13.55 -1.00
N ASP A 134 21.45 -13.20 -1.35
CA ASP A 134 20.36 -13.06 -0.38
C ASP A 134 19.86 -14.40 0.18
N GLU A 135 20.15 -15.53 -0.46
CA GLU A 135 19.71 -16.87 -0.01
C GLU A 135 20.88 -17.81 0.33
N ILE A 136 22.13 -17.34 0.18
CA ILE A 136 23.32 -18.19 0.22
C ILE A 136 23.46 -18.92 1.56
N ARG A 137 23.20 -18.23 2.67
CA ARG A 137 23.36 -18.79 4.01
C ARG A 137 22.32 -19.87 4.28
N PHE A 138 21.08 -19.64 3.86
CA PHE A 138 20.04 -20.65 3.89
C PHE A 138 20.39 -21.87 3.04
N VAL A 139 20.94 -21.66 1.83
CA VAL A 139 21.35 -22.75 0.94
C VAL A 139 22.48 -23.58 1.56
N GLU A 140 23.48 -22.94 2.15
CA GLU A 140 24.57 -23.61 2.88
C GLU A 140 24.04 -24.52 3.98
N GLN A 141 23.22 -23.98 4.90
CA GLN A 141 22.66 -24.78 6.00
C GLN A 141 21.77 -25.93 5.49
N LEU A 142 21.08 -25.75 4.36
CA LEU A 142 20.26 -26.79 3.76
C LEU A 142 21.12 -27.93 3.19
N LEU A 143 22.27 -27.61 2.58
CA LEU A 143 23.24 -28.60 2.11
C LEU A 143 23.92 -29.32 3.28
N GLU A 144 24.28 -28.60 4.34
CA GLU A 144 24.81 -29.18 5.59
C GLU A 144 23.83 -30.20 6.18
N ALA A 145 22.54 -29.86 6.26
CA ALA A 145 21.50 -30.76 6.74
C ALA A 145 21.32 -32.02 5.87
N TYR A 146 21.54 -31.92 4.55
CA TYR A 146 21.57 -33.09 3.67
C TYR A 146 22.82 -33.94 3.88
N GLY A 147 23.97 -33.29 4.11
CA GLY A 147 25.21 -34.00 4.41
C GLY A 147 25.14 -34.75 5.73
N ASP A 148 24.51 -34.17 6.75
CA ASP A 148 24.25 -34.84 8.03
C ASP A 148 23.36 -36.07 7.84
N HIS A 149 22.25 -35.94 7.09
CA HIS A 149 21.34 -37.05 6.77
C HIS A 149 22.00 -38.20 6.00
N VAL A 150 22.93 -37.89 5.10
CA VAL A 150 23.67 -38.88 4.28
C VAL A 150 25.00 -39.29 4.95
N SER A 151 25.36 -38.67 6.07
CA SER A 151 26.64 -38.82 6.78
C SER A 151 27.87 -38.62 5.88
N LYS A 152 27.83 -37.60 5.00
CA LYS A 152 28.91 -37.23 4.07
C LYS A 152 28.89 -35.71 3.84
N GLU A 153 30.03 -35.09 3.54
CA GLU A 153 30.03 -33.76 2.93
C GLU A 153 29.15 -33.74 1.66
N PHE A 154 28.30 -32.72 1.58
CA PHE A 154 27.26 -32.64 0.55
C PHE A 154 27.30 -31.28 -0.13
N SER A 155 27.46 -31.31 -1.45
CA SER A 155 27.53 -30.12 -2.30
C SER A 155 26.34 -30.05 -3.27
N MET A 156 26.26 -28.94 -4.01
CA MET A 156 25.25 -28.78 -5.05
C MET A 156 25.34 -29.85 -6.15
N ASP A 157 26.54 -30.38 -6.43
CA ASP A 157 26.73 -31.41 -7.45
C ASP A 157 26.17 -32.76 -7.01
N ASP A 158 26.24 -33.09 -5.72
CA ASP A 158 25.70 -34.33 -5.15
C ASP A 158 24.16 -34.40 -5.27
N LEU A 159 23.46 -33.26 -5.45
CA LEU A 159 22.02 -33.25 -5.68
C LEU A 159 21.60 -34.04 -6.94
N LYS A 160 22.49 -34.19 -7.92
CA LYS A 160 22.23 -34.97 -9.16
C LYS A 160 22.00 -36.44 -8.85
N ASP A 161 22.69 -36.97 -7.84
CA ASP A 161 22.65 -38.38 -7.45
C ASP A 161 21.53 -38.67 -6.44
N HIS A 162 20.90 -37.62 -5.88
CA HIS A 162 19.82 -37.72 -4.90
C HIS A 162 18.54 -37.01 -5.35
N PRO A 163 17.72 -37.62 -6.25
CA PRO A 163 16.52 -36.97 -6.80
C PRO A 163 15.50 -36.50 -5.76
N ASN A 164 15.38 -37.20 -4.64
CA ASN A 164 14.47 -36.82 -3.56
C ASN A 164 14.94 -35.55 -2.83
N LEU A 165 16.26 -35.42 -2.62
CA LEU A 165 16.87 -34.23 -2.01
C LEU A 165 16.84 -33.05 -2.98
N LYS A 166 17.05 -33.27 -4.28
CA LYS A 166 16.87 -32.24 -5.33
C LYS A 166 15.45 -31.68 -5.32
N LYS A 167 14.42 -32.55 -5.33
CA LYS A 167 13.01 -32.13 -5.26
C LYS A 167 12.70 -31.37 -3.97
N HIS A 168 13.29 -31.80 -2.85
CA HIS A 168 13.14 -31.10 -1.58
C HIS A 168 13.78 -29.70 -1.65
N PHE A 169 15.02 -29.62 -2.13
CA PHE A 169 15.78 -28.38 -2.30
C PHE A 169 15.05 -27.35 -3.15
N ASP A 170 14.61 -27.76 -4.35
CA ASP A 170 13.91 -26.86 -5.27
C ASP A 170 12.62 -26.32 -4.63
N ARG A 171 11.86 -27.18 -3.93
CA ARG A 171 10.67 -26.76 -3.18
C ARG A 171 11.01 -25.79 -2.04
N GLN A 172 12.09 -26.00 -1.30
CA GLN A 172 12.47 -25.08 -0.22
C GLN A 172 12.93 -23.72 -0.74
N ARG A 173 13.68 -23.69 -1.85
CA ARG A 173 14.01 -22.42 -2.54
C ARG A 173 12.75 -21.70 -3.02
N THR A 174 11.78 -22.40 -3.61
CA THR A 174 10.49 -21.79 -3.97
C THR A 174 9.80 -21.17 -2.76
N HIS A 175 9.78 -21.85 -1.60
CA HIS A 175 9.19 -21.29 -0.38
C HIS A 175 9.92 -20.03 0.11
N PHE A 176 11.26 -20.01 0.06
CA PHE A 176 12.06 -18.83 0.43
C PHE A 176 11.66 -17.61 -0.42
N TYR A 177 11.61 -17.75 -1.75
CA TYR A 177 11.22 -16.63 -2.62
C TYR A 177 9.76 -16.22 -2.48
N LEU A 178 8.84 -17.15 -2.20
CA LEU A 178 7.45 -16.81 -1.88
C LEU A 178 7.37 -15.98 -0.58
N ALA A 179 8.22 -16.25 0.42
CA ALA A 179 8.31 -15.42 1.62
C ALA A 179 8.93 -14.04 1.35
N GLU A 180 9.92 -13.93 0.44
CA GLU A 180 10.44 -12.63 0.00
C GLU A 180 9.39 -11.81 -0.78
N LEU A 181 8.55 -12.46 -1.59
CA LEU A 181 7.41 -11.79 -2.23
C LEU A 181 6.41 -11.28 -1.19
N LEU A 182 6.10 -12.08 -0.16
CA LEU A 182 5.24 -11.64 0.94
C LEU A 182 5.85 -10.45 1.70
N ARG A 183 7.18 -10.45 1.91
CA ARG A 183 7.91 -9.34 2.55
C ARG A 183 7.80 -8.05 1.73
N ASN A 184 8.07 -8.12 0.43
CA ASN A 184 7.94 -6.99 -0.48
C ASN A 184 6.50 -6.48 -0.56
N PHE A 185 5.54 -7.41 -0.67
CA PHE A 185 4.12 -7.09 -0.64
C PHE A 185 3.74 -6.34 0.64
N THR A 186 4.23 -6.80 1.79
CA THR A 186 3.98 -6.17 3.09
C THR A 186 4.53 -4.73 3.11
N ARG A 187 5.77 -4.52 2.67
CA ARG A 187 6.38 -3.18 2.58
C ARG A 187 5.59 -2.22 1.70
N ASP A 188 5.09 -2.71 0.57
CA ASP A 188 4.44 -1.86 -0.43
C ASP A 188 2.98 -1.54 -0.07
N ASN A 189 2.30 -2.44 0.66
CA ASN A 189 0.87 -2.34 0.95
C ASN A 189 0.54 -1.96 2.41
N ILE A 190 1.45 -2.14 3.36
CA ILE A 190 1.25 -1.80 4.77
C ILE A 190 2.05 -0.55 5.12
N PRO A 191 1.41 0.54 5.58
CA PRO A 191 2.12 1.77 5.94
C PRO A 191 3.02 1.70 7.18
N GLU A 192 2.78 0.73 8.06
CA GLU A 192 3.52 0.56 9.31
C GLU A 192 4.76 -0.30 9.08
N ASP A 193 5.93 0.22 9.47
CA ASP A 193 7.21 -0.48 9.38
C ASP A 193 7.30 -1.63 10.41
N GLY A 194 8.16 -2.62 10.15
CA GLY A 194 8.40 -3.73 11.08
C GLY A 194 7.31 -4.81 11.09
N TYR A 195 6.29 -4.69 10.22
CA TYR A 195 5.17 -5.62 10.19
C TYR A 195 5.58 -7.04 9.80
N PHE A 196 6.45 -7.17 8.81
CA PHE A 196 6.96 -8.48 8.39
C PHE A 196 7.90 -9.06 9.44
N GLU A 197 8.73 -8.25 10.08
CA GLU A 197 9.62 -8.65 11.15
C GLU A 197 8.82 -9.22 12.34
N ARG A 198 7.69 -8.61 12.71
CA ARG A 198 6.78 -9.16 13.73
C ARG A 198 6.21 -10.54 13.37
N LEU A 199 5.93 -10.78 12.08
CA LEU A 199 5.57 -12.12 11.60
C LEU A 199 6.76 -13.09 11.74
N GLN A 200 7.98 -12.65 11.42
CA GLN A 200 9.18 -13.47 11.59
C GLN A 200 9.38 -13.86 13.06
N GLU A 201 9.22 -12.92 14.00
CA GLU A 201 9.27 -13.20 15.44
C GLU A 201 8.19 -14.18 15.87
N ALA A 202 6.93 -13.96 15.48
CA ALA A 202 5.83 -14.85 15.85
C ALA A 202 6.06 -16.29 15.36
N ILE A 203 6.61 -16.47 14.16
CA ILE A 203 6.97 -17.78 13.63
C ILE A 203 8.17 -18.35 14.38
N TYR A 204 9.21 -17.55 14.63
CA TYR A 204 10.39 -17.96 15.38
C TYR A 204 10.02 -18.49 16.77
N ASP A 205 9.27 -17.71 17.56
CA ASP A 205 8.82 -18.09 18.90
C ASP A 205 7.99 -19.39 18.89
N GLY A 206 7.26 -19.64 17.81
CA GLY A 206 6.43 -20.84 17.67
C GLY A 206 7.18 -22.10 17.23
N VAL A 207 8.44 -21.99 16.76
CA VAL A 207 9.19 -23.12 16.18
C VAL A 207 10.55 -23.35 16.81
N ILE A 208 11.08 -22.39 17.58
CA ILE A 208 12.44 -22.46 18.13
C ILE A 208 12.64 -23.69 19.02
N ASP A 209 11.70 -24.00 19.91
CA ASP A 209 11.79 -25.18 20.78
C ASP A 209 11.86 -26.48 19.95
N THR A 210 11.05 -26.59 18.88
CA THR A 210 11.11 -27.73 17.95
C THR A 210 12.42 -27.79 17.18
N ALA A 211 13.02 -26.65 16.85
CA ALA A 211 14.31 -26.60 16.17
C ALA A 211 15.46 -27.04 17.10
N GLU A 212 15.40 -26.68 18.38
CA GLU A 212 16.41 -27.02 19.39
C GLU A 212 16.25 -28.43 20.00
N GLU A 213 15.11 -29.08 19.77
CA GLU A 213 14.89 -30.49 20.13
C GLU A 213 15.95 -31.44 19.52
N GLN A 214 16.11 -32.61 20.14
CA GLN A 214 16.97 -33.65 19.57
C GLN A 214 16.28 -34.31 18.36
N HIS A 215 16.99 -34.34 17.24
CA HIS A 215 16.58 -34.98 15.99
C HIS A 215 17.66 -35.95 15.53
N ALA A 216 17.28 -36.93 14.72
CA ALA A 216 18.23 -37.91 14.19
C ALA A 216 19.25 -37.28 13.24
N ASP A 217 18.81 -36.27 12.48
CA ASP A 217 19.64 -35.51 11.54
C ASP A 217 19.05 -34.11 11.26
N GLY A 218 19.84 -33.25 10.61
CA GLY A 218 19.44 -31.90 10.23
C GLY A 218 18.25 -31.86 9.26
N LEU A 219 18.07 -32.86 8.39
CA LEU A 219 16.92 -32.93 7.48
C LEU A 219 15.62 -33.21 8.22
N GLU A 220 15.65 -34.07 9.24
CA GLU A 220 14.53 -34.34 10.13
C GLU A 220 14.15 -33.09 10.93
N ARG A 221 15.15 -32.38 11.47
CA ARG A 221 14.95 -31.10 12.17
C ARG A 221 14.23 -30.08 11.28
N ILE A 222 14.71 -29.88 10.05
CA ILE A 222 14.07 -28.98 9.07
C ILE A 222 12.61 -29.39 8.84
N LYS A 223 12.36 -30.68 8.58
CA LYS A 223 11.01 -31.18 8.26
C LYS A 223 10.03 -30.98 9.42
N LYS A 224 10.45 -31.30 10.66
CA LYS A 224 9.62 -31.13 11.86
C LYS A 224 9.36 -29.66 12.17
N THR A 225 10.40 -28.83 12.13
CA THR A 225 10.29 -27.38 12.37
C THR A 225 9.33 -26.74 11.37
N ILE A 226 9.48 -27.03 10.07
CA ILE A 226 8.59 -26.51 9.02
C ILE A 226 7.16 -27.06 9.16
N ALA A 227 6.99 -28.31 9.60
CA ALA A 227 5.66 -28.87 9.84
C ALA A 227 4.91 -28.09 10.93
N VAL A 228 5.59 -27.77 12.04
CA VAL A 228 5.02 -26.91 13.10
C VAL A 228 4.72 -25.51 12.57
N ALA A 229 5.67 -24.91 11.84
CA ALA A 229 5.50 -23.58 11.23
C ALA A 229 4.24 -23.51 10.37
N ARG A 230 3.95 -24.53 9.55
CA ARG A 230 2.77 -24.58 8.68
C ARG A 230 1.44 -24.58 9.43
N THR A 231 1.42 -25.13 10.65
CA THR A 231 0.20 -25.25 11.46
C THR A 231 0.02 -24.13 12.47
N LEU A 232 1.01 -23.24 12.61
CA LEU A 232 1.01 -22.17 13.59
C LEU A 232 -0.18 -21.21 13.37
N GLN A 233 -0.95 -20.98 14.42
CA GLN A 233 -2.07 -20.05 14.41
C GLN A 233 -1.56 -18.64 14.62
N ILE A 234 -1.71 -17.78 13.62
CA ILE A 234 -1.25 -16.38 13.64
C ILE A 234 -2.48 -15.47 13.53
N ASP A 235 -3.39 -15.60 14.50
CA ASP A 235 -4.73 -15.00 14.43
C ASP A 235 -4.74 -13.47 14.57
N SER A 236 -3.77 -12.93 15.30
CA SER A 236 -3.66 -11.51 15.61
C SER A 236 -2.94 -10.69 14.54
N HIS A 237 -2.43 -11.32 13.47
CA HIS A 237 -1.59 -10.66 12.48
C HIS A 237 -2.39 -10.27 11.23
N PRO A 238 -2.36 -9.00 10.78
CA PRO A 238 -3.04 -8.56 9.55
C PRO A 238 -2.71 -9.30 8.26
N LEU A 239 -1.56 -9.95 8.18
CA LEU A 239 -1.23 -10.83 7.05
C LEU A 239 -1.95 -12.19 7.09
N LYS A 240 -2.74 -12.50 8.13
CA LYS A 240 -3.43 -13.80 8.30
C LYS A 240 -4.15 -14.26 7.04
N GLU A 241 -4.89 -13.36 6.40
CA GLU A 241 -5.70 -13.69 5.21
C GLU A 241 -4.87 -14.03 3.97
N CYS A 242 -3.58 -13.65 3.93
CA CYS A 242 -2.66 -13.97 2.84
C CYS A 242 -1.57 -14.98 3.23
N LEU A 243 -1.59 -15.49 4.47
CA LEU A 243 -0.58 -16.41 4.98
C LEU A 243 -0.93 -17.86 4.67
N GLU A 244 -0.20 -18.42 3.71
CA GLU A 244 -0.26 -19.84 3.34
C GLU A 244 0.86 -20.65 4.02
N GLY A 245 0.74 -21.98 4.01
CA GLY A 245 1.73 -22.86 4.64
C GLY A 245 3.15 -22.71 4.05
N TYR A 246 3.25 -22.42 2.75
CA TYR A 246 4.54 -22.18 2.09
C TYR A 246 5.18 -20.87 2.51
N HIS A 247 4.40 -19.81 2.80
CA HIS A 247 4.93 -18.55 3.35
C HIS A 247 5.59 -18.81 4.71
N ARG A 248 4.89 -19.54 5.60
CA ARG A 248 5.43 -19.90 6.92
C ARG A 248 6.70 -20.75 6.81
N SER A 249 6.74 -21.68 5.85
CA SER A 249 7.93 -22.47 5.55
C SER A 249 9.10 -21.59 5.08
N GLY A 250 8.83 -20.63 4.19
CA GLY A 250 9.84 -19.69 3.68
C GLY A 250 10.37 -18.74 4.75
N VAL A 251 9.55 -18.34 5.72
CA VAL A 251 10.00 -17.53 6.86
C VAL A 251 11.02 -18.29 7.71
N CYS A 252 10.83 -19.59 7.95
CA CYS A 252 11.87 -20.42 8.61
C CYS A 252 13.19 -20.37 7.84
N HIS A 253 13.15 -20.38 6.51
CA HIS A 253 14.35 -20.28 5.67
C HIS A 253 14.99 -18.89 5.74
N GLN A 254 14.20 -17.82 5.78
CA GLN A 254 14.71 -16.47 6.01
C GLN A 254 15.36 -16.32 7.40
N LEU A 255 14.80 -16.98 8.42
CA LEU A 255 15.37 -17.01 9.77
C LEU A 255 16.69 -17.79 9.78
N ALA A 256 16.76 -18.92 9.09
CA ALA A 256 18.01 -19.68 8.91
C ALA A 256 19.06 -18.87 8.14
N ASN A 257 18.65 -18.12 7.11
CA ASN A 257 19.54 -17.22 6.37
C ASN A 257 20.14 -16.10 7.23
N LYS A 258 19.51 -15.79 8.38
CA LYS A 258 19.99 -14.83 9.39
C LYS A 258 20.67 -15.52 10.59
N ASP A 259 20.99 -16.82 10.48
CA ASP A 259 21.53 -17.66 11.56
C ASP A 259 20.71 -17.67 12.85
N ARG A 260 19.41 -17.38 12.75
CA ARG A 260 18.50 -17.46 13.89
C ARG A 260 17.96 -18.87 14.11
N LEU A 261 17.80 -19.62 13.03
CA LEU A 261 17.55 -21.06 13.07
C LEU A 261 18.79 -21.75 12.51
N ILE A 262 19.25 -22.78 13.21
CA ILE A 262 20.44 -23.54 12.83
C ILE A 262 20.03 -25.00 12.65
N TRP A 263 20.22 -25.52 11.43
CA TRP A 263 19.78 -26.88 11.09
C TRP A 263 20.77 -27.97 11.54
N VAL A 264 22.05 -27.64 11.62
CA VAL A 264 23.14 -28.49 12.14
C VAL A 264 23.94 -27.63 13.13
N PRO A 265 23.78 -27.81 14.45
CA PRO A 265 24.34 -26.93 15.48
C PRO A 265 25.73 -27.38 15.94
#